data_AF-A0A6J5VIE6-F1
#
_entry.id   AF-A0A6J5VIE6-F1
#
_cell.length_a   1.000
_cell.length_b   1.000
_cell.length_c   1.000
_cell.angle_alpha   90.00
_cell.angle_beta   90.00
_cell.angle_gamma   90.00
#
_symmetry.space_group_name_H-M   'P 1'
#
loop_
_entity.id
_entity.type
_entity.pdbx_description
1 polymer ?
#
loop_
_entity_poly.entity_id
_entity_poly.type
_entity_poly.pdbx_seq_one_letter_code
_entity_poly.pdbx_strand_id
1 'polypeptide(L)'
;MVQDAEKYKAEDEEVKKKVDAKNALENYAYNMRNTVKDDKFAGKLDPADKEKIEKAVEDAINWLERNQLAKVDELEDKLKELEGLCNPIIAKMYQGGGGAGGMPPMGDDAMSGGASTSSATGPGPKIEEFD
;
A
#
# COMPACT_ATOMS: atom_id res chain seq x y z
N MET A 1 5.44 -25.99 27.75
CA MET A 1 6.50 -26.04 26.71
C MET A 1 5.91 -25.97 25.29
N VAL A 2 5.08 -26.92 24.83
CA VAL A 2 4.44 -26.80 23.49
C VAL A 2 3.36 -25.72 23.45
N GLN A 3 2.50 -25.66 24.47
CA GLN A 3 1.44 -24.64 24.58
C GLN A 3 1.99 -23.21 24.69
N ASP A 4 3.13 -23.03 25.35
CA ASP A 4 3.78 -21.72 25.45
C ASP A 4 4.33 -21.29 24.09
N ALA A 5 4.95 -22.20 23.34
CA ALA A 5 5.46 -21.92 22.00
C ALA A 5 4.35 -21.57 21.00
N GLU A 6 3.20 -22.25 21.06
CA GLU A 6 2.04 -21.93 20.22
C GLU A 6 1.44 -20.57 20.57
N LYS A 7 1.39 -20.22 21.86
CA LYS A 7 0.92 -18.91 22.33
C LYS A 7 1.82 -17.78 21.82
N TYR A 8 3.14 -17.90 22.00
CA TYR A 8 4.08 -16.88 21.53
C TYR A 8 4.00 -16.69 20.01
N LYS A 9 3.89 -17.78 19.25
CA LYS A 9 3.71 -17.70 17.80
C LYS A 9 2.45 -16.93 17.40
N ALA A 10 1.33 -17.18 18.06
CA ALA A 10 0.07 -16.48 17.78
C ALA A 10 0.14 -14.99 18.13
N GLU A 11 0.76 -14.64 19.27
CA GLU A 11 0.98 -13.25 19.68
C GLU A 11 1.91 -12.51 18.69
N ASP A 12 3.00 -13.15 18.25
CA ASP A 12 3.92 -12.58 17.25
C ASP A 12 3.23 -12.35 15.89
N GLU A 13 2.39 -13.30 15.45
CA GLU A 13 1.61 -13.16 14.21
C GLU A 13 0.60 -12.01 14.30
N GLU A 14 -0.07 -11.83 15.44
CA GLU A 14 -1.02 -10.74 15.65
C GLU A 14 -0.33 -9.37 15.63
N VAL A 15 0.81 -9.25 16.33
CA VAL A 15 1.62 -8.03 16.35
C VAL A 15 2.11 -7.70 14.94
N LYS A 16 2.59 -8.70 14.20
CA LYS A 16 3.03 -8.51 12.81
C LYS A 16 1.89 -7.99 11.93
N LYS A 17 0.72 -8.64 11.95
CA LYS A 17 -0.45 -8.22 11.17
C LYS A 17 -0.86 -6.79 11.49
N LYS A 18 -0.81 -6.40 12.77
CA LYS A 18 -1.12 -5.04 13.20
C LYS A 18 -0.13 -4.01 12.65
N VAL A 19 1.16 -4.33 12.68
CA VAL A 19 2.20 -3.46 12.10
C VAL A 19 2.01 -3.32 10.60
N ASP A 20 1.76 -4.43 9.89
CA ASP A 20 1.57 -4.42 8.45
C ASP A 20 0.31 -3.62 8.04
N ALA A 21 -0.82 -3.83 8.73
CA ALA A 21 -2.07 -3.09 8.48
C ALA A 21 -1.89 -1.58 8.76
N LYS A 22 -1.19 -1.23 9.83
CA LYS A 22 -0.89 0.18 10.14
C LYS A 22 -0.02 0.81 9.06
N ASN A 23 1.05 0.13 8.65
CA ASN A 23 1.95 0.60 7.61
C ASN A 23 1.22 0.76 6.27
N ALA A 24 0.30 -0.15 5.94
CA ALA A 24 -0.52 -0.04 4.73
C ALA A 24 -1.38 1.23 4.72
N LEU A 25 -2.12 1.49 5.80
CA LEU A 25 -2.93 2.71 5.94
C LEU A 25 -2.07 3.97 5.90
N GLU A 26 -0.97 3.98 6.64
CA GLU A 26 -0.06 5.13 6.72
C GLU A 26 0.57 5.43 5.34
N ASN A 27 1.10 4.40 4.68
CA ASN A 27 1.69 4.55 3.36
C ASN A 27 0.66 5.02 2.32
N TYR A 28 -0.55 4.44 2.31
CA TYR A 28 -1.59 4.86 1.39
C TYR A 28 -1.97 6.33 1.60
N ALA A 29 -2.21 6.74 2.86
CA ALA A 29 -2.57 8.11 3.19
C ALA A 29 -1.48 9.11 2.75
N TYR A 30 -0.21 8.85 3.08
CA TYR A 30 0.88 9.75 2.67
C TYR A 30 1.11 9.78 1.17
N ASN A 31 1.07 8.61 0.50
CA ASN A 31 1.17 8.55 -0.96
C ASN A 31 0.07 9.37 -1.61
N MET A 32 -1.17 9.21 -1.15
CA MET A 32 -2.31 9.95 -1.66
C MET A 32 -2.17 11.46 -1.44
N ARG A 33 -1.74 11.86 -0.24
CA ARG A 33 -1.45 13.27 0.09
C ARG A 33 -0.47 13.87 -0.91
N ASN A 34 0.59 13.14 -1.23
CA ASN A 34 1.62 13.59 -2.15
C ASN A 34 1.09 13.65 -3.58
N THR A 35 0.31 12.66 -4.02
CA THR A 35 -0.32 12.65 -5.34
C THR A 35 -1.21 13.87 -5.55
N VAL A 36 -2.08 14.23 -4.60
CA VAL A 36 -2.98 15.39 -4.77
C VAL A 36 -2.30 16.75 -4.60
N LYS A 37 -1.07 16.76 -4.07
CA LYS A 37 -0.21 17.94 -3.97
C LYS A 37 0.73 18.11 -5.15
N ASP A 38 1.00 17.05 -5.92
CA ASP A 38 1.79 17.12 -7.14
C ASP A 38 0.99 17.85 -8.22
N ASP A 39 1.51 18.97 -8.72
CA ASP A 39 0.88 19.81 -9.74
C ASP A 39 0.46 19.04 -10.99
N LYS A 40 1.18 17.96 -11.36
CA LYS A 40 0.85 17.11 -12.52
C LYS A 40 -0.48 16.40 -12.37
N PHE A 41 -0.88 16.11 -11.14
CA PHE A 41 -2.11 15.40 -10.80
C PHE A 41 -3.17 16.36 -10.27
N ALA A 42 -2.78 17.32 -9.43
CA ALA A 42 -3.66 18.35 -8.90
C ALA A 42 -4.37 19.15 -10.00
N GLY A 43 -3.68 19.45 -11.12
CA GLY A 43 -4.27 20.15 -12.26
C GLY A 43 -5.29 19.34 -13.06
N LYS A 44 -5.40 18.03 -12.84
CA LYS A 44 -6.36 17.13 -13.51
C LYS A 44 -7.59 16.81 -12.66
N LEU A 45 -7.55 17.17 -11.37
CA LEU A 45 -8.66 16.98 -10.44
C LEU A 45 -9.48 18.27 -10.38
N ASP A 46 -10.81 18.13 -10.31
CA ASP A 46 -11.62 19.29 -9.95
C ASP A 46 -11.36 19.68 -8.47
N PRO A 47 -11.52 20.97 -8.12
CA PRO A 47 -11.21 21.44 -6.77
C PRO A 47 -11.99 20.72 -5.66
N ALA A 48 -13.22 20.29 -5.93
CA ALA A 48 -14.05 19.63 -4.93
C ALA A 48 -13.57 18.20 -4.65
N ASP A 49 -13.20 17.45 -5.69
CA ASP A 49 -12.63 16.12 -5.53
C ASP A 49 -11.22 16.16 -4.93
N LYS A 50 -10.42 17.20 -5.23
CA LYS A 50 -9.15 17.44 -4.53
C LYS A 50 -9.35 17.66 -3.03
N GLU A 51 -10.25 18.57 -2.64
CA GLU A 51 -10.53 18.88 -1.24
C GLU A 51 -11.05 17.66 -0.47
N LYS A 52 -11.91 16.84 -1.09
CA LYS A 52 -12.37 15.57 -0.50
C LYS A 52 -11.23 14.63 -0.19
N ILE A 53 -10.29 14.44 -1.12
CA ILE A 53 -9.13 13.55 -0.89
C ILE A 53 -8.24 14.13 0.21
N GLU A 54 -7.90 15.42 0.14
CA GLU A 54 -7.05 16.06 1.15
C GLU A 54 -7.65 15.89 2.55
N LYS A 55 -8.95 16.14 2.70
CA LYS A 55 -9.65 15.97 3.97
C LYS A 55 -9.68 14.50 4.43
N ALA A 56 -10.02 13.57 3.55
CA ALA A 56 -10.09 12.15 3.90
C ALA A 56 -8.72 11.60 4.36
N VAL A 57 -7.65 12.01 3.67
CA VAL A 57 -6.27 11.66 4.00
C VAL A 57 -5.85 12.27 5.34
N GLU A 58 -6.14 13.55 5.58
CA GLU A 58 -5.83 14.19 6.86
C GLU A 58 -6.62 13.58 8.02
N ASP A 59 -7.90 13.26 7.80
CA ASP A 59 -8.73 12.57 8.78
C ASP A 59 -8.18 11.17 9.10
N ALA A 60 -7.69 10.42 8.09
CA ALA A 60 -7.07 9.11 8.30
C ALA A 60 -5.74 9.20 9.07
N ILE A 61 -4.89 10.17 8.76
CA ILE A 61 -3.62 10.40 9.49
C ILE A 61 -3.91 10.78 10.95
N ASN A 62 -4.81 11.73 11.17
CA ASN A 62 -5.23 12.15 12.52
C ASN A 62 -5.84 10.98 13.30
N TRP A 63 -6.62 10.12 12.62
CA TRP A 63 -7.16 8.92 13.23
C TRP A 63 -6.06 7.94 13.63
N LEU A 64 -5.06 7.69 12.77
CA LEU A 64 -3.90 6.85 13.09
C LEU A 64 -3.11 7.35 14.30
N GLU A 65 -2.89 8.66 14.39
CA GLU A 65 -2.17 9.28 15.52
C GLU A 65 -2.91 9.10 16.85
N ARG A 66 -4.25 9.15 16.82
CA ARG A 66 -5.11 9.00 18.01
C ARG A 66 -5.36 7.54 18.38
N ASN A 67 -5.27 6.63 17.42
CA ASN A 67 -5.62 5.22 17.58
C ASN A 67 -4.39 4.31 17.40
N GLN A 68 -3.28 4.64 18.06
CA GLN A 68 -2.04 3.83 17.96
C GLN A 68 -2.21 2.37 18.43
N LEU A 69 -3.23 2.10 19.24
CA LEU A 69 -3.57 0.78 19.74
C LEU A 69 -4.74 0.10 19.00
N ALA A 70 -5.19 0.66 17.87
CA ALA A 70 -6.24 0.07 17.04
C ALA A 70 -5.97 -1.41 16.72
N LYS A 71 -7.05 -2.19 16.58
CA LYS A 71 -7.00 -3.58 16.14
C LYS A 71 -6.75 -3.64 14.63
N VAL A 72 -6.32 -4.82 14.16
CA VAL A 72 -6.10 -5.08 12.73
C VAL A 72 -7.35 -4.74 11.92
N ASP A 73 -8.51 -5.22 12.34
CA ASP A 73 -9.78 -4.99 11.65
C ASP A 73 -10.11 -3.49 11.53
N GLU A 74 -9.84 -2.69 12.57
CA GLU A 74 -10.08 -1.25 12.56
C GLU A 74 -9.14 -0.51 11.61
N LEU A 75 -7.88 -0.95 11.52
CA LEU A 75 -6.89 -0.42 10.58
C LEU A 75 -7.28 -0.74 9.13
N GLU A 76 -7.70 -1.98 8.86
CA GLU A 76 -8.15 -2.42 7.54
C GLU A 76 -9.44 -1.72 7.10
N ASP A 77 -10.40 -1.56 8.00
CA ASP A 77 -11.65 -0.86 7.70
C ASP A 77 -11.39 0.62 7.39
N LYS A 78 -10.48 1.26 8.14
CA LYS A 78 -10.11 2.65 7.87
C LYS A 78 -9.38 2.81 6.55
N LEU A 79 -8.56 1.83 6.16
CA LEU A 79 -7.94 1.78 4.83
C LEU A 79 -8.99 1.65 3.74
N LYS A 80 -9.93 0.71 3.85
CA LYS A 80 -11.02 0.53 2.87
C LYS A 80 -11.89 1.78 2.72
N GLU A 81 -12.17 2.47 3.82
CA GLU A 81 -12.91 3.74 3.79
C GLU A 81 -12.16 4.79 2.96
N LEU A 82 -10.85 4.93 3.19
CA LEU A 82 -10.00 5.88 2.47
C LEU A 82 -9.89 5.51 0.99
N GLU A 83 -9.64 4.24 0.67
CA GLU A 83 -9.59 3.72 -0.70
C GLU A 83 -10.92 3.90 -1.43
N GLY A 84 -12.05 3.65 -0.76
CA GLY A 84 -13.38 3.81 -1.32
C GLY A 84 -13.70 5.25 -1.74
N LEU A 85 -13.07 6.24 -1.09
CA LEU A 85 -13.17 7.64 -1.46
C LEU A 85 -12.17 8.02 -2.57
N CYS A 86 -10.92 7.57 -2.46
CA CYS A 86 -9.84 7.97 -3.37
C CYS A 86 -9.91 7.26 -4.72
N ASN A 87 -10.14 5.94 -4.76
CA ASN A 87 -10.16 5.14 -5.99
C ASN A 87 -11.12 5.65 -7.08
N PRO A 88 -12.39 5.99 -6.80
CA PRO A 88 -13.29 6.49 -7.84
C PRO A 88 -12.86 7.86 -8.39
N ILE A 89 -12.23 8.72 -7.59
CA ILE A 89 -11.74 10.02 -8.02
C ILE A 89 -10.51 9.86 -8.93
N ILE A 90 -9.58 9.00 -8.52
CA ILE A 90 -8.38 8.69 -9.30
C ILE A 90 -8.74 8.02 -10.62
N ALA A 91 -9.70 7.08 -10.62
CA ALA A 91 -10.18 6.45 -11.84
C ALA A 91 -10.75 7.48 -12.84
N LYS A 92 -11.56 8.44 -12.36
CA LYS A 92 -12.06 9.53 -13.20
C LYS A 92 -10.92 10.40 -13.76
N MET A 93 -9.89 10.67 -12.97
CA MET A 93 -8.71 11.44 -13.42
C MET A 93 -7.99 10.73 -14.59
N TYR A 94 -7.83 9.40 -14.53
CA TYR A 94 -7.23 8.63 -15.63
C TYR A 94 -8.14 8.52 -16.85
N GLN A 95 -9.46 8.49 -16.67
CA GLN A 95 -10.42 8.43 -17.78
C GLN A 95 -10.61 9.78 -18.48
N GLY A 96 -10.54 10.89 -17.74
CA GLY A 96 -10.65 12.26 -18.28
C GLY A 96 -9.38 12.75 -18.97
N GLY A 97 -8.21 12.20 -18.62
CA GLY A 97 -6.93 12.49 -19.25
C GLY A 97 -6.60 11.47 -20.34
N GLY A 98 -7.29 11.50 -21.49
CA GLY A 98 -7.00 10.62 -22.61
C GLY A 98 -5.51 10.62 -22.99
N GLY A 99 -4.85 9.47 -22.80
CA GLY A 99 -3.48 9.24 -23.24
C GLY A 99 -2.70 8.32 -22.29
N ALA A 100 -2.34 7.14 -22.78
CA ALA A 100 -1.45 6.17 -22.15
C ALA A 100 -0.27 6.83 -21.42
N GLY A 101 -0.23 6.69 -20.09
CA GLY A 101 0.84 7.22 -19.25
C GLY A 101 0.71 6.60 -17.87
N GLY A 102 1.22 5.38 -17.74
CA GLY A 102 1.11 4.53 -16.56
C GLY A 102 1.58 5.21 -15.28
N MET A 103 0.78 5.06 -14.23
CA MET A 103 1.32 4.93 -12.88
C MET A 103 1.54 3.43 -12.64
N PRO A 104 2.69 3.00 -12.09
CA PRO A 104 2.89 1.62 -11.69
C PRO A 104 1.77 1.17 -10.73
N PRO A 105 1.38 -0.11 -10.76
CA PRO A 105 0.33 -0.62 -9.90
C PRO A 105 0.69 -0.34 -8.43
N MET A 106 -0.09 0.51 -7.77
CA MET A 106 -0.09 0.57 -6.31
C MET A 106 -0.84 -0.68 -5.82
N GLY A 107 -0.08 -1.66 -5.34
CA GLY A 107 -0.59 -2.77 -4.54
C GLY A 107 -1.18 -3.92 -5.35
N ASP A 108 -0.31 -4.84 -5.79
CA ASP A 108 -0.45 -6.29 -5.55
C ASP A 108 0.84 -6.99 -6.03
N ASP A 109 1.82 -7.18 -5.15
CA ASP A 109 2.95 -8.09 -5.41
C ASP A 109 3.00 -9.20 -4.34
N ALA A 110 1.80 -9.68 -4.01
CA ALA A 110 1.59 -10.95 -3.33
C ALA A 110 1.12 -11.99 -4.35
N MET A 111 2.09 -12.65 -4.99
CA MET A 111 1.99 -14.04 -5.47
C MET A 111 0.88 -14.36 -6.49
N SER A 112 1.24 -14.50 -7.78
CA SER A 112 0.85 -15.69 -8.57
C SER A 112 1.44 -15.67 -9.98
N GLY A 113 2.24 -16.70 -10.30
CA GLY A 113 2.11 -17.39 -11.58
C GLY A 113 3.15 -17.08 -12.67
N GLY A 114 4.27 -17.80 -12.60
CA GLY A 114 4.85 -18.55 -13.72
C GLY A 114 4.92 -17.91 -15.11
N ALA A 115 6.10 -17.41 -15.46
CA ALA A 115 6.62 -17.50 -16.82
C ALA A 115 8.16 -17.45 -16.78
N SER A 116 8.78 -18.63 -16.71
CA SER A 116 10.19 -18.78 -17.09
C SER A 116 10.35 -18.39 -18.55
N THR A 117 10.91 -17.22 -18.82
CA THR A 117 11.43 -16.88 -20.15
C THR A 117 12.91 -17.22 -20.18
N SER A 118 13.20 -18.34 -20.81
CA SER A 118 14.51 -18.77 -21.28
C SER A 118 15.20 -17.68 -22.11
N SER A 119 16.44 -17.33 -21.78
CA SER A 119 17.60 -17.32 -22.70
C SER A 119 18.77 -16.50 -22.14
N ALA A 120 19.83 -17.15 -21.69
CA ALA A 120 21.21 -16.71 -21.90
C ALA A 120 22.20 -17.77 -21.39
N THR A 121 22.73 -18.52 -22.34
CA THR A 121 23.84 -19.47 -22.21
C THR A 121 25.13 -18.71 -21.91
N GLY A 122 25.85 -19.08 -20.84
CA GLY A 122 27.21 -18.62 -20.55
C GLY A 122 27.81 -19.39 -19.35
N PRO A 123 29.05 -19.90 -19.43
CA PRO A 123 29.59 -20.82 -18.42
C PRO A 123 29.98 -20.08 -17.14
N GLY A 124 29.53 -20.60 -15.99
CA GLY A 124 29.73 -19.97 -14.68
C GLY A 124 31.15 -20.08 -14.11
N PRO A 125 31.55 -19.17 -13.22
CA PRO A 125 32.77 -19.28 -12.44
C PRO A 125 32.57 -20.14 -11.18
N LYS A 126 33.62 -20.89 -10.84
CA LYS A 126 33.68 -21.91 -9.77
C LYS A 126 33.57 -21.29 -8.36
N ILE A 127 32.85 -22.02 -7.52
CA ILE A 127 32.83 -21.91 -6.05
C ILE A 127 34.23 -22.30 -5.53
N GLU A 128 34.86 -21.40 -4.77
CA GLU A 128 35.92 -21.76 -3.82
C GLU A 128 35.36 -21.53 -2.42
N GLU A 129 35.16 -22.63 -1.70
CA GLU A 129 35.01 -22.67 -0.25
C GLU A 129 36.29 -22.10 0.37
N PHE A 130 36.15 -21.13 1.27
CA PHE A 130 37.24 -20.68 2.13
C PHE A 130 36.80 -20.92 3.59
N ASP A 131 37.55 -21.80 4.25
CA ASP A 131 37.62 -21.98 5.70
C ASP A 131 38.17 -20.71 6.37
#